data_AF-A0A932G8Y9-F1
#
_entry.id   AF-A0A932G8Y9-F1
#
_cell.length_a   1.000
_cell.length_b   1.000
_cell.length_c   1.000
_cell.angle_alpha   90.00
_cell.angle_beta   90.00
_cell.angle_gamma   90.00
#
_symmetry.space_group_name_H-M   'P 1'
#
loop_
_entity.id
_entity.type
_entity.pdbx_description
1 polymer ?
#
loop_
_entity_poly.entity_id
_entity_poly.type
_entity_poly.pdbx_seq_one_letter_code
_entity_poly.pdbx_strand_id
1 'polypeptide(L)'
;MTRPPIPLTMPEELLEEVESAASETGLSKQEIMCQSIELGLPKLRKHPPSERGLSPFTQAESRAAFSPDPEWERLEAAMARRSVPKPGHD
;
A
#
# COMPACT_ATOMS: atom_id res chain seq x y z
N MET A 1 -8.25 -5.99 -4.89
CA MET A 1 -9.37 -6.17 -3.94
C MET A 1 -9.94 -4.80 -3.62
N THR A 2 -11.11 -4.45 -4.16
CA THR A 2 -11.78 -3.18 -3.86
C THR A 2 -12.53 -3.33 -2.54
N ARG A 3 -12.06 -2.63 -1.49
CA ARG A 3 -12.73 -2.60 -0.19
C ARG A 3 -14.06 -1.83 -0.33
N PRO A 4 -15.16 -2.30 0.28
CA PRO A 4 -16.41 -1.55 0.27
C PRO A 4 -16.21 -0.18 0.94
N PRO A 5 -16.84 0.89 0.41
CA PRO A 5 -16.73 2.23 0.98
C PRO A 5 -17.35 2.24 2.37
N ILE A 6 -16.59 2.70 3.37
CA ILE A 6 -17.07 2.88 4.73
C ILE A 6 -17.58 4.32 4.83
N PRO A 7 -18.88 4.55 5.07
CA PRO A 7 -19.39 5.90 5.29
C PRO A 7 -18.81 6.43 6.60
N LEU A 8 -18.09 7.55 6.51
CA LEU A 8 -17.50 8.22 7.66
C LEU A 8 -18.16 9.58 7.80
N THR A 9 -18.66 9.87 9.00
CA THR A 9 -19.10 11.20 9.38
C THR A 9 -17.91 11.94 9.98
N MET A 10 -17.63 13.14 9.48
CA MET A 10 -16.59 14.02 10.00
C MET A 10 -17.11 15.45 10.14
N PRO A 11 -16.52 16.28 11.02
CA PRO A 11 -16.82 17.70 11.09
C PRO A 11 -16.59 18.40 9.74
N GLU A 12 -17.37 19.43 9.45
CA GLU A 12 -17.31 20.18 8.18
C GLU A 12 -15.91 20.76 7.92
N GLU A 13 -15.28 21.33 8.95
CA GLU A 13 -13.91 21.86 8.89
C GLU A 13 -12.88 20.80 8.45
N LEU A 14 -13.04 19.56 8.93
CA LEU A 14 -12.17 18.43 8.57
C LEU A 14 -12.40 17.97 7.13
N LEU A 15 -13.65 18.04 6.66
CA LEU A 15 -13.98 17.74 5.27
C LEU A 15 -13.37 18.76 4.32
N GLU A 16 -13.44 20.05 4.64
CA GLU A 16 -12.81 21.12 3.86
C GLU A 16 -11.29 20.92 3.76
N GLU A 17 -10.62 20.53 4.85
CA GLU A 17 -9.18 20.22 4.81
C GLU A 17 -8.85 19.06 3.87
N VAL A 18 -9.66 18.00 3.88
CA VAL A 18 -9.48 16.83 3.00
C VAL A 18 -9.73 17.22 1.54
N GLU A 19 -10.72 18.06 1.26
CA GLU A 19 -11.01 18.57 -0.09
C GLU A 19 -9.91 19.47 -0.64
N SER A 20 -9.37 20.35 0.21
CA SER A 20 -8.22 21.19 -0.12
C SER A 20 -7.00 20.32 -0.45
N ALA A 21 -6.69 19.34 0.41
CA ALA A 21 -5.54 18.45 0.21
C ALA A 21 -5.70 17.57 -1.04
N ALA A 22 -6.91 17.08 -1.32
CA ALA A 22 -7.20 16.34 -2.56
C ALA A 22 -6.97 17.21 -3.81
N SER A 23 -7.40 18.47 -3.76
CA SER A 23 -7.22 19.43 -4.86
C SER A 23 -5.74 19.79 -5.07
N GLU A 24 -4.98 19.97 -3.98
CA GLU A 24 -3.55 20.31 -4.00
C GLU A 24 -2.67 19.17 -4.53
N THR A 25 -2.98 17.92 -4.17
CA THR A 25 -2.17 16.74 -4.52
C THR A 25 -2.62 16.01 -5.78
N GLY A 26 -3.89 16.18 -6.17
CA GLY A 26 -4.53 15.42 -7.24
C GLY A 26 -4.94 14.00 -6.85
N LEU A 27 -4.90 13.65 -5.56
CA LEU A 27 -5.37 12.37 -5.03
C LEU A 27 -6.86 12.40 -4.75
N SER A 28 -7.49 11.22 -4.71
CA SER A 28 -8.87 11.10 -4.24
C SER A 28 -8.98 11.41 -2.74
N LYS A 29 -10.16 11.85 -2.29
CA LYS A 29 -10.42 12.09 -0.85
C LYS A 29 -10.14 10.85 0.00
N GLN A 30 -10.39 9.65 -0.54
CA GLN A 30 -10.12 8.40 0.14
C GLN A 30 -8.62 8.13 0.30
N GLU A 31 -7.81 8.39 -0.74
CA GLU A 31 -6.35 8.26 -0.67
C GLU A 31 -5.74 9.27 0.31
N ILE A 32 -6.24 10.51 0.30
CA ILE A 32 -5.88 11.53 1.29
C ILE A 32 -6.17 11.04 2.71
N MET A 33 -7.35 10.48 2.95
CA MET A 33 -7.73 9.93 4.26
C MET A 33 -6.83 8.77 4.69
N CYS A 34 -6.48 7.84 3.78
CA CYS A 34 -5.56 6.76 4.10
C CYS A 34 -4.16 7.29 4.44
N GLN A 35 -3.61 8.16 3.60
CA GLN A 35 -2.29 8.74 3.81
C GLN A 35 -2.23 9.64 5.03
N SER A 36 -3.33 10.32 5.36
CA SER A 36 -3.40 11.15 6.56
C SER A 36 -3.43 10.33 7.85
N ILE A 37 -3.96 9.10 7.82
CA ILE A 37 -3.86 8.15 8.93
C ILE A 37 -2.41 7.66 9.09
N GLU A 38 -1.73 7.41 7.97
CA GLU A 38 -0.34 6.91 7.96
C GLU A 38 0.68 7.98 8.37
N LEU A 39 0.51 9.23 7.91
CA LEU A 39 1.48 10.32 8.09
C LEU A 39 1.05 11.35 9.16
N GLY A 40 -0.25 11.49 9.40
CA GLY A 40 -0.88 12.65 10.05
C GLY A 40 -1.17 13.77 9.03
N LEU A 41 -2.40 14.30 9.00
CA LEU A 41 -2.87 15.36 8.08
C LEU A 41 -1.87 16.54 7.89
N PRO A 42 -1.26 17.11 8.96
CA PRO A 42 -0.32 18.22 8.79
C PRO A 42 0.94 17.84 8.02
N LYS A 43 1.38 16.58 8.08
CA LYS A 43 2.56 16.09 7.35
C LYS A 43 2.23 15.82 5.89
N LEU A 44 1.00 15.41 5.58
CA LEU A 44 0.54 15.19 4.20
C LEU A 44 0.60 16.47 3.35
N ARG A 45 0.18 17.62 3.90
CA ARG A 45 0.26 18.91 3.19
C ARG A 45 1.70 19.39 2.97
N LYS A 46 2.58 19.13 3.95
CA LYS A 46 4.00 19.56 3.89
C LYS A 46 4.86 18.65 3.02
N HIS A 47 4.55 17.36 3.00
CA HIS A 47 5.27 16.32 2.29
C HIS A 47 4.27 15.45 1.54
N PRO A 48 3.63 15.99 0.48
CA PRO A 48 2.75 15.21 -0.34
C PRO A 48 3.53 14.02 -0.90
N PRO A 49 3.00 12.79 -0.85
CA PRO A 49 3.72 11.62 -1.33
C PRO A 49 4.01 11.82 -2.81
N SER A 50 5.29 11.94 -3.10
CA SER A 50 5.78 12.04 -4.46
C SER A 50 5.79 10.64 -5.08
N GLU A 51 4.62 10.07 -5.36
CA GLU A 51 4.56 8.81 -6.13
C GLU A 51 4.94 9.01 -7.62
N ARG A 52 5.40 10.20 -8.02
CA ARG A 52 5.94 10.44 -9.38
C ARG A 52 7.45 10.17 -9.51
N GLY A 53 8.09 9.55 -8.51
CA GLY A 53 9.54 9.39 -8.46
C GLY A 53 10.08 7.97 -8.58
N LEU A 54 9.22 6.94 -8.67
CA LEU A 54 9.72 5.58 -8.91
C LEU A 54 10.07 5.44 -10.39
N SER A 55 11.37 5.50 -10.66
CA SER A 55 11.88 5.15 -11.98
C SER A 55 11.45 3.73 -12.30
N PRO A 56 10.92 3.47 -13.52
CA PRO A 56 10.69 2.10 -13.96
C PRO A 56 12.00 1.32 -13.85
N PHE A 57 11.91 0.05 -13.47
CA PHE A 57 13.08 -0.83 -13.38
C PHE A 57 13.89 -0.75 -14.67
N THR A 58 15.22 -0.70 -14.52
CA THR A 58 16.11 -0.91 -15.65
C THR A 58 15.95 -2.34 -16.19
N GLN A 59 16.35 -2.56 -17.44
CA GLN A 59 16.29 -3.91 -18.04
C GLN A 59 17.16 -4.92 -17.26
N ALA A 60 18.27 -4.46 -16.68
CA ALA A 60 19.15 -5.28 -15.86
C ALA A 60 18.47 -5.68 -14.53
N GLU A 61 17.85 -4.72 -13.83
CA GLU A 61 17.12 -4.99 -12.59
C GLU A 61 15.91 -5.89 -12.84
N SER A 62 15.16 -5.65 -13.91
CA SER A 62 14.05 -6.51 -14.31
C SER A 62 14.54 -7.95 -14.54
N ARG A 63 15.64 -8.13 -15.27
CA ARG A 63 16.22 -9.46 -15.53
C ARG A 63 16.67 -10.13 -14.23
N ALA A 64 17.29 -9.40 -13.32
CA ALA A 64 17.71 -9.92 -12.02
C ALA A 64 16.51 -10.35 -11.17
N ALA A 65 15.44 -9.55 -11.13
CA ALA A 65 14.22 -9.86 -10.38
C ALA A 65 13.49 -11.12 -10.85
N PHE A 66 13.58 -11.45 -12.15
CA PHE A 66 13.00 -12.66 -12.73
C PHE A 66 14.00 -13.81 -12.93
N SER A 67 15.23 -13.67 -12.44
CA SER A 67 16.21 -14.76 -12.48
C SER A 67 15.90 -15.79 -11.39
N PRO A 68 16.22 -17.07 -11.60
CA PRO A 68 16.08 -18.08 -10.55
C PRO A 68 16.85 -17.67 -9.30
N ASP A 69 16.17 -17.73 -8.14
CA ASP A 69 16.75 -17.42 -6.84
C ASP A 69 16.90 -18.71 -6.03
N PRO A 70 18.14 -19.24 -5.88
CA PRO A 70 18.39 -20.46 -5.13
C PRO A 70 18.01 -20.38 -3.66
N GLU A 71 17.98 -19.18 -3.07
CA GLU A 71 17.54 -19.00 -1.67
C GLU A 71 16.02 -19.15 -1.58
N TRP A 72 15.29 -18.56 -2.52
CA TRP A 72 13.84 -18.71 -2.62
C TRP A 72 13.43 -20.16 -2.90
N GLU A 73 14.10 -20.84 -3.83
CA GLU A 73 13.83 -22.26 -4.10
C GLU A 73 14.04 -23.16 -2.88
N ARG A 74 15.09 -22.89 -2.07
CA ARG A 74 15.32 -23.61 -0.80
C ARG A 74 14.22 -23.34 0.21
N LEU A 75 13.75 -22.10 0.30
CA LEU A 75 12.65 -21.72 1.19
C LEU A 75 11.34 -22.40 0.77
N GLU A 76 11.00 -22.40 -0.51
CA GLU A 76 9.83 -23.11 -1.04
C GLU A 76 9.91 -24.61 -0.78
N ALA A 77 11.07 -25.22 -1.00
CA ALA A 77 11.29 -26.63 -0.67
C ALA A 77 11.14 -26.91 0.84
N ALA A 78 11.58 -26.01 1.70
CA ALA A 78 11.41 -26.13 3.15
C ALA A 78 9.94 -25.95 3.57
N MET A 79 9.21 -25.05 2.94
CA MET A 79 7.79 -24.79 3.19
C MET A 79 6.90 -25.93 2.68
N ALA A 80 7.19 -26.50 1.51
CA ALA A 80 6.46 -27.65 0.98
C ALA A 80 6.57 -28.89 1.89
N ARG A 81 7.65 -28.99 2.68
CA ARG A 81 7.85 -30.06 3.68
C ARG A 81 7.10 -29.83 4.98
N ARG A 82 6.55 -28.63 5.21
CA ARG A 82 5.71 -28.36 6.37
C ARG A 82 4.32 -28.95 6.13
N SER A 83 3.98 -29.98 6.89
CA SER A 83 2.62 -30.53 6.89
C SER A 83 1.62 -29.48 7.35
N VAL A 84 0.57 -29.25 6.56
CA VAL A 84 -0.58 -28.45 6.99
C VAL A 84 -1.22 -29.15 8.19
N PRO A 85 -1.42 -28.48 9.35
CA PRO A 85 -2.13 -29.07 10.46
C PRO A 85 -3.54 -29.46 9.98
N LYS A 86 -3.91 -30.73 10.16
CA LYS A 86 -5.26 -31.19 9.81
C LYS A 86 -6.28 -30.34 10.58
N PRO A 87 -7.35 -29.84 9.92
CA PRO A 87 -8.41 -29.16 10.65
C PRO A 87 -8.95 -30.12 11.72
N GLY A 88 -8.91 -29.68 12.97
CA GLY A 88 -9.44 -30.43 14.09
C GLY A 88 -10.91 -30.75 13.84
N HIS A 89 -11.25 -32.03 13.88
CA HIS A 89 -12.64 -32.45 13.95
C HIS A 89 -13.03 -32.39 15.42
N ASP A 90 -13.87 -31.41 15.77
CA ASP A 90 -14.72 -31.47 16.95
C ASP A 90 -15.77 -32.58 16.78
#